data_AF-A0A0N4X4R2-F1
#
_entry.id   AF-A0A0N4X4R2-F1
#
_cell.length_a   1.000
_cell.length_b   1.000
_cell.length_c   1.000
_cell.angle_alpha   90.00
_cell.angle_beta   90.00
_cell.angle_gamma   90.00
#
_symmetry.space_group_name_H-M   'P 1'
#
loop_
_entity.id
_entity.type
_entity.pdbx_description
1 polymer ?
#
loop_
_entity_poly.entity_id
_entity_poly.type
_entity_poly.pdbx_seq_one_letter_code
_entity_poly.pdbx_strand_id
1 'polypeptide(L)'
;LLNVCMDFYLAGMETTTTTLRWATLLFASHPEVQEKVREEIMKVIGPDGKPTTSVKQKLPYTNATIQELQRWANIVAMNAVHRTVRDTSVRGVKIPADTLVLGEIHQILAHSPVFKDGHKFRPERFLMEDGVTPNKEAVDHLCPFSMGKRQCAGEALARVELFIGVITLLQNYRIEPAKGRDIDLEPIPAGILLPKIWALNILINIGKFNSLRFVDSYDLFANKTDLKQNWAKTEIVEFKSAFTTQSEDEVCIVRSAENVYRRIAQITKVAVLLLLTTAVAIYIWRFYENTKRYPKGPRPYPFVGNLISLNFTRIHEEFARCTKEYGNIFTVYLPKPHVVITDFDGVKEAFVKKGDDFLGRSGIFPDTIFQNVENGGVIFSQGENWREQRRASLHILRDFGMGKNLMEEQVLLSAQDFLAHLSSIKNKDEVCLREPIQVFIGNIINKTLYGFSYEYNKSGRMMDAANELTTVFEAMKKSPLTFVGQLFPIIYRLPIIGHLSKGRFEDMIAGLRRTIKEDVARALESYSVDQEPECLVQAYYQRMQNDPNLNYENLLNVCMDFYLAGMETTTTTLRWATLLFASHPEVQDKVREEILRVIGPEGKPTTSDRQKLPYTK
;
A
#
# COMPACT_ATOMS: atom_id res chain seq x y z
N LEU A 1 11.19 5.56 -13.04
CA LEU A 1 10.22 6.68 -13.15
C LEU A 1 8.84 6.12 -13.17
N LEU A 2 8.43 5.25 -14.09
CA LEU A 2 7.10 4.60 -14.02
C LEU A 2 6.81 3.94 -12.66
N ASN A 3 7.70 3.11 -12.12
CA ASN A 3 7.53 2.57 -10.76
C ASN A 3 7.51 3.61 -9.65
N VAL A 4 8.27 4.69 -9.83
CA VAL A 4 8.33 5.79 -8.85
C VAL A 4 7.03 6.60 -8.94
N CYS A 5 6.58 6.96 -10.14
CA CYS A 5 5.28 7.57 -10.41
C CYS A 5 4.15 6.71 -9.85
N MET A 6 4.36 5.40 -9.75
CA MET A 6 3.32 4.46 -9.35
C MET A 6 3.27 4.12 -7.88
N ASP A 7 4.42 4.02 -7.22
CA ASP A 7 4.48 4.13 -5.76
C ASP A 7 3.87 5.47 -5.32
N PHE A 8 4.10 6.55 -6.07
CA PHE A 8 3.51 7.86 -5.80
C PHE A 8 2.01 7.94 -6.10
N TYR A 9 1.50 7.23 -7.11
CA TYR A 9 0.10 7.31 -7.50
C TYR A 9 -0.80 6.39 -6.65
N LEU A 10 -0.42 5.14 -6.36
CA LEU A 10 -1.20 4.29 -5.44
C LEU A 10 -1.16 4.86 -4.01
N ALA A 11 0.02 5.31 -3.55
CA ALA A 11 0.12 5.94 -2.24
C ALA A 11 -0.46 7.36 -2.20
N GLY A 12 -0.55 8.07 -3.33
CA GLY A 12 -0.97 9.47 -3.40
C GLY A 12 -2.45 9.68 -3.76
N MET A 13 -3.01 8.94 -4.72
CA MET A 13 -4.39 9.13 -5.17
C MET A 13 -5.39 8.81 -4.05
N GLU A 14 -5.31 7.61 -3.48
CA GLU A 14 -6.28 7.16 -2.49
C GLU A 14 -6.17 8.01 -1.21
N THR A 15 -4.94 8.38 -0.81
CA THR A 15 -4.71 9.18 0.40
C THR A 15 -5.10 10.65 0.24
N THR A 16 -4.73 11.30 -0.88
CA THR A 16 -5.14 12.68 -1.17
C THR A 16 -6.66 12.76 -1.33
N THR A 17 -7.27 11.85 -2.09
CA THR A 17 -8.73 11.80 -2.29
C THR A 17 -9.46 11.60 -0.97
N THR A 18 -9.00 10.66 -0.13
CA THR A 18 -9.58 10.44 1.20
C THR A 18 -9.43 11.67 2.09
N THR A 19 -8.29 12.35 2.04
CA THR A 19 -8.08 13.59 2.80
C THR A 19 -9.02 14.71 2.32
N LEU A 20 -9.25 14.86 1.02
CA LEU A 20 -10.22 15.82 0.48
C LEU A 20 -11.66 15.45 0.83
N ARG A 21 -12.00 14.15 0.88
CA ARG A 21 -13.30 13.68 1.38
C ARG A 21 -13.50 14.02 2.86
N TRP A 22 -12.46 13.90 3.68
CA TRP A 22 -12.50 14.40 5.06
C TRP A 22 -12.66 15.92 5.10
N ALA A 23 -12.02 16.65 4.19
CA ALA A 23 -12.13 18.10 4.11
C ALA A 23 -13.58 18.54 3.92
N THR A 24 -14.33 17.90 3.01
CA THR A 24 -15.73 18.27 2.77
C THR A 24 -16.62 18.06 4.01
N LEU A 25 -16.43 16.96 4.76
CA LEU A 25 -17.14 16.73 6.01
C LEU A 25 -16.75 17.73 7.11
N LEU A 26 -15.46 18.06 7.21
CA LEU A 26 -14.97 18.99 8.22
C LEU A 26 -15.44 20.42 7.94
N PHE A 27 -15.41 20.86 6.69
CA PHE A 27 -15.95 22.17 6.33
C PHE A 27 -17.46 22.27 6.53
N ALA A 28 -18.20 21.20 6.25
CA ALA A 28 -19.64 21.17 6.48
C ALA A 28 -19.99 21.14 7.97
N SER A 29 -19.15 20.55 8.83
CA SER A 29 -19.35 20.52 10.29
C SER A 29 -18.83 21.76 11.01
N HIS A 30 -17.92 22.53 10.39
CA HIS A 30 -17.29 23.73 10.95
C HIS A 30 -17.46 24.93 10.01
N PRO A 31 -18.71 25.43 9.82
CA PRO A 31 -19.00 26.54 8.91
C PRO A 31 -18.23 27.82 9.27
N GLU A 32 -17.91 28.03 10.54
CA GLU A 32 -17.10 29.17 11.01
C GLU A 32 -15.66 29.11 10.51
N VAL A 33 -15.06 27.93 10.42
CA VAL A 33 -13.73 27.75 9.83
C VAL A 33 -13.80 27.91 8.33
N GLN A 34 -14.82 27.31 7.70
CA GLN A 34 -15.07 27.41 6.27
C GLN A 34 -15.19 28.88 5.83
N GLU A 35 -15.92 29.71 6.57
CA GLU A 35 -16.13 31.11 6.20
C GLU A 35 -14.84 31.92 6.26
N LYS A 36 -14.03 31.76 7.30
CA LYS A 36 -12.73 32.43 7.38
C LYS A 36 -11.80 32.06 6.22
N VAL A 37 -11.78 30.78 5.82
CA VAL A 37 -11.01 30.34 4.63
C VAL A 37 -11.57 30.98 3.36
N ARG A 38 -12.90 30.99 3.20
CA ARG A 38 -13.55 31.61 2.03
C ARG A 38 -13.28 33.11 1.95
N GLU A 39 -13.40 33.85 3.05
CA GLU A 39 -13.10 35.28 3.12
C GLU A 39 -11.64 35.55 2.72
N GLU A 40 -10.69 34.75 3.22
CA GLU A 40 -9.28 34.88 2.87
C GLU A 40 -9.03 34.62 1.38
N ILE A 41 -9.61 33.54 0.84
CA ILE A 41 -9.53 33.19 -0.59
C ILE A 41 -10.14 34.30 -1.46
N MET A 42 -11.32 34.80 -1.12
CA MET A 42 -12.00 35.84 -1.89
C MET A 42 -11.23 37.16 -1.88
N LYS A 43 -10.60 37.50 -0.75
CA LYS A 43 -9.78 38.71 -0.62
C LYS A 43 -8.49 38.64 -1.44
N VAL A 44 -7.85 37.47 -1.50
CA VAL A 44 -6.50 37.31 -2.09
C VAL A 44 -6.53 36.86 -3.55
N ILE A 45 -7.44 35.94 -3.88
CA ILE A 45 -7.56 35.34 -5.21
C ILE A 45 -8.75 35.94 -5.98
N GLY A 46 -9.86 36.25 -5.29
CA GLY A 46 -11.11 36.68 -5.91
C GLY A 46 -11.95 35.50 -6.45
N PRO A 47 -13.20 35.73 -6.88
CA PRO A 47 -14.10 34.66 -7.33
C PRO A 47 -13.64 33.96 -8.62
N ASP A 48 -13.03 34.70 -9.55
CA ASP A 48 -12.59 34.19 -10.86
C ASP A 48 -11.07 33.92 -10.94
N GLY A 49 -10.34 34.17 -9.85
CA GLY A 49 -8.89 34.00 -9.83
C GLY A 49 -8.49 32.52 -9.82
N LYS A 50 -7.35 32.20 -10.44
CA LYS A 50 -6.87 30.80 -10.52
C LYS A 50 -6.01 30.45 -9.29
N PRO A 51 -6.34 29.39 -8.54
CA PRO A 51 -5.50 28.92 -7.44
C PRO A 51 -4.13 28.47 -7.95
N THR A 52 -3.06 29.00 -7.36
CA THR A 52 -1.68 28.63 -7.68
C THR A 52 -0.84 28.57 -6.42
N THR A 53 0.25 27.82 -6.41
CA THR A 53 1.12 27.70 -5.23
C THR A 53 1.84 28.99 -4.86
N SER A 54 1.93 29.97 -5.77
CA SER A 54 2.57 31.27 -5.50
C SER A 54 1.79 32.13 -4.51
N VAL A 55 0.48 31.97 -4.41
CA VAL A 55 -0.35 32.70 -3.44
C VAL A 55 -0.31 32.09 -2.04
N LYS A 56 0.38 30.95 -1.85
CA LYS A 56 0.45 30.23 -0.58
C LYS A 56 0.87 31.12 0.58
N GLN A 57 1.90 31.96 0.42
CA GLN A 57 2.37 32.85 1.49
C GLN A 57 1.36 33.94 1.88
N LYS A 58 0.37 34.21 1.01
CA LYS A 58 -0.69 35.20 1.23
C LYS A 58 -1.95 34.60 1.85
N LEU A 59 -1.99 33.29 2.05
CA LEU A 59 -3.13 32.55 2.60
C LEU A 59 -2.76 31.81 3.90
N PRO A 60 -2.30 32.53 4.95
CA PRO A 60 -1.87 31.92 6.21
C PRO A 60 -2.97 31.07 6.88
N TYR A 61 -4.21 31.54 6.91
CA TYR A 61 -5.30 30.82 7.57
C TYR A 61 -5.73 29.58 6.78
N THR A 62 -5.78 29.66 5.46
CA THR A 62 -6.04 28.50 4.59
C THR A 62 -4.94 27.45 4.75
N ASN A 63 -3.67 27.85 4.81
CA ASN A 63 -2.56 26.91 5.07
C ASN A 63 -2.69 26.22 6.43
N ALA A 64 -2.99 27.00 7.46
CA ALA A 64 -3.22 26.48 8.81
C ALA A 64 -4.41 25.51 8.84
N THR A 65 -5.45 25.77 8.05
CA THR A 65 -6.62 24.90 7.92
C THR A 65 -6.29 23.59 7.21
N ILE A 66 -5.48 23.62 6.15
CA ILE A 66 -5.01 22.39 5.48
C ILE A 66 -4.12 21.56 6.41
N GLN A 67 -3.28 22.22 7.20
CA GLN A 67 -2.44 21.54 8.20
C GLN A 67 -3.30 20.88 9.29
N GLU A 68 -4.33 21.57 9.77
CA GLU A 68 -5.29 21.00 10.72
C GLU A 68 -6.14 19.88 10.12
N LEU A 69 -6.51 20.00 8.84
CA LEU A 69 -7.18 18.94 8.10
C LEU A 69 -6.33 17.66 8.09
N GLN A 70 -5.04 17.76 7.75
CA GLN A 70 -4.17 16.58 7.73
C GLN A 70 -3.98 15.97 9.13
N ARG A 71 -3.83 16.81 10.16
CA ARG A 71 -3.71 16.37 11.55
C ARG A 71 -4.98 15.65 12.02
N TRP A 72 -6.14 16.19 11.67
CA TRP A 72 -7.43 15.74 12.20
C TRP A 72 -8.00 14.56 11.44
N ALA A 73 -7.93 14.58 10.11
CA ALA A 73 -8.32 13.44 9.28
C ALA A 73 -7.47 12.19 9.58
N ASN A 74 -6.18 12.40 9.89
CA ASN A 74 -5.25 11.40 10.42
C ASN A 74 -5.37 10.01 9.75
N ILE A 75 -5.44 10.01 8.42
CA ILE A 75 -6.03 8.90 7.66
C ILE A 75 -5.24 7.60 7.73
N VAL A 76 -3.97 7.62 8.15
CA VAL A 76 -3.14 6.42 8.27
C VAL A 76 -3.15 5.95 9.73
N ALA A 77 -3.98 4.96 10.04
CA ALA A 77 -4.14 4.43 11.41
C ALA A 77 -3.02 3.49 11.88
N MET A 78 -2.17 3.04 10.96
CA MET A 78 -1.01 2.21 11.27
C MET A 78 0.08 2.47 10.23
N ASN A 79 1.27 2.82 10.70
CA ASN A 79 2.39 3.12 9.82
C ASN A 79 3.06 1.86 9.25
N ALA A 80 3.85 2.02 8.18
CA ALA A 80 4.62 0.93 7.61
C ALA A 80 5.62 0.35 8.63
N VAL A 81 5.75 -0.97 8.66
CA VAL A 81 6.69 -1.66 9.56
C VAL A 81 8.12 -1.49 9.05
N HIS A 82 9.01 -1.14 9.98
CA HIS A 82 10.46 -1.13 9.81
C HIS A 82 11.09 -2.32 10.53
N ARG A 83 12.34 -2.65 10.21
CA ARG A 83 13.10 -3.68 10.92
C ARG A 83 14.48 -3.16 11.30
N THR A 84 14.92 -3.42 12.53
CA THR A 84 16.27 -3.08 12.96
C THR A 84 17.30 -3.98 12.29
N VAL A 85 18.38 -3.39 11.76
CA VAL A 85 19.46 -4.16 11.10
C VAL A 85 20.61 -4.53 12.06
N ARG A 86 20.60 -3.94 13.26
CA ARG A 86 21.54 -4.21 14.37
C ARG A 86 20.90 -3.79 15.69
N ASP A 87 21.53 -4.20 16.80
CA ASP A 87 21.16 -3.73 18.13
C ASP A 87 21.27 -2.19 18.17
N THR A 88 20.22 -1.54 18.65
CA THR A 88 20.15 -0.08 18.75
C THR A 88 19.34 0.33 19.98
N SER A 89 19.04 1.62 20.10
CA SER A 89 18.19 2.16 21.15
C SER A 89 17.42 3.38 20.68
N VAL A 90 16.30 3.66 21.35
CA VAL A 90 15.52 4.89 21.16
C VAL A 90 15.16 5.41 22.55
N ARG A 91 15.41 6.69 22.83
CA ARG A 91 15.14 7.31 24.13
C ARG A 91 15.76 6.54 25.32
N GLY A 92 16.95 5.95 25.10
CA GLY A 92 17.65 5.12 26.08
C GLY A 92 17.10 3.69 26.26
N VAL A 93 16.00 3.34 25.59
CA VAL A 93 15.42 1.99 25.61
C VAL A 93 16.09 1.13 24.54
N LYS A 94 16.62 -0.04 24.93
CA LYS A 94 17.31 -0.95 24.01
C LYS A 94 16.31 -1.67 23.10
N ILE A 95 16.68 -1.79 21.82
CA ILE A 95 15.93 -2.51 20.79
C ILE A 95 16.91 -3.49 20.12
N PRO A 96 16.72 -4.81 20.25
CA PRO A 96 17.59 -5.80 19.61
C PRO A 96 17.58 -5.71 18.07
N ALA A 97 18.59 -6.26 17.42
CA ALA A 97 18.60 -6.51 15.98
C ALA A 97 17.42 -7.41 15.55
N ASP A 98 17.04 -7.32 14.27
CA ASP A 98 15.94 -8.10 13.68
C ASP A 98 14.57 -7.89 14.35
N THR A 99 14.39 -6.74 14.99
CA THR A 99 13.14 -6.36 15.65
C THR A 99 12.28 -5.53 14.71
N LEU A 100 10.98 -5.86 14.63
CA LEU A 100 10.01 -5.06 13.88
C LEU A 100 9.66 -3.81 14.67
N VAL A 101 9.61 -2.65 14.01
CA VAL A 101 9.43 -1.35 14.64
C VAL A 101 8.36 -0.55 13.91
N LEU A 102 7.43 0.03 14.67
CA LEU A 102 6.37 0.91 14.21
C LEU A 102 6.58 2.29 14.82
N GLY A 103 6.80 3.31 13.99
CA GLY A 103 6.72 4.70 14.44
C GLY A 103 5.30 5.21 14.17
N GLU A 104 4.53 5.36 15.23
CA GLU A 104 3.09 5.53 15.15
C GLU A 104 2.72 7.00 15.06
N ILE A 105 2.68 7.50 13.82
CA ILE A 105 2.39 8.90 13.49
C ILE A 105 0.97 9.27 13.93
N HIS A 106 0.01 8.33 13.84
CA HIS A 106 -1.35 8.59 14.27
C HIS A 106 -1.41 9.06 15.74
N GLN A 107 -0.62 8.44 16.63
CA GLN A 107 -0.54 8.84 18.04
C GLN A 107 0.07 10.23 18.21
N ILE A 108 1.10 10.55 17.43
CA ILE A 108 1.73 11.88 17.46
C ILE A 108 0.72 12.95 17.07
N LEU A 109 -0.01 12.77 15.97
CA LEU A 109 -0.97 13.77 15.47
C LEU A 109 -2.21 13.93 16.36
N ALA A 110 -2.64 12.84 17.01
CA ALA A 110 -3.80 12.85 17.90
C ALA A 110 -3.49 13.33 19.33
N HIS A 111 -2.29 13.02 19.85
CA HIS A 111 -2.00 13.11 21.29
C HIS A 111 -0.73 13.87 21.67
N SER A 112 0.06 14.36 20.70
CA SER A 112 1.21 15.22 21.01
C SER A 112 0.78 16.41 21.89
N PRO A 113 1.54 16.74 22.95
CA PRO A 113 1.23 17.88 23.83
C PRO A 113 1.24 19.23 23.10
N VAL A 114 1.90 19.30 21.93
CA VAL A 114 1.90 20.47 21.05
C VAL A 114 0.50 20.73 20.49
N PHE A 115 -0.29 19.69 20.23
CA PHE A 115 -1.65 19.79 19.70
C PHE A 115 -2.69 19.87 20.84
N LYS A 116 -2.66 20.96 21.61
CA LYS A 116 -3.66 21.22 22.68
C LYS A 116 -5.09 21.14 22.15
N ASP A 117 -6.01 20.55 22.92
CA ASP A 117 -7.39 20.29 22.48
C ASP A 117 -7.44 19.52 21.15
N GLY A 118 -6.61 18.48 21.01
CA GLY A 118 -6.43 17.75 19.75
C GLY A 118 -7.71 17.16 19.15
N HIS A 119 -8.79 17.04 19.93
CA HIS A 119 -10.11 16.59 19.49
C HIS A 119 -10.96 17.67 18.80
N LYS A 120 -10.52 18.93 18.82
CA LYS A 120 -11.20 20.06 18.16
C LYS A 120 -10.49 20.40 16.87
N PHE A 121 -11.26 20.61 15.80
CA PHE A 121 -10.76 21.14 14.54
C PHE A 121 -10.48 22.66 14.70
N ARG A 122 -9.23 23.02 14.95
CA ARG A 122 -8.81 24.41 15.26
C ARG A 122 -7.57 24.81 14.44
N PRO A 123 -7.75 25.41 13.25
CA PRO A 123 -6.65 25.88 12.40
C PRO A 123 -5.67 26.82 13.11
N GLU A 124 -6.17 27.66 14.02
CA GLU A 124 -5.38 28.66 14.74
C GLU A 124 -4.18 28.06 15.51
N ARG A 125 -4.16 26.76 15.79
CA ARG A 125 -3.01 26.10 16.43
C ARG A 125 -1.72 26.18 15.62
N PHE A 126 -1.83 26.31 14.29
CA PHE A 126 -0.71 26.41 13.38
C PHE A 126 -0.27 27.86 13.14
N LEU A 127 -0.87 28.81 13.85
CA LEU A 127 -0.56 30.24 13.77
C LEU A 127 -0.16 30.75 15.15
N MET A 128 0.65 31.81 15.16
CA MET A 128 0.88 32.61 16.34
C MET A 128 -0.34 33.50 16.63
N GLU A 129 -0.35 34.22 17.75
CA GLU A 129 -1.46 35.09 18.16
C GLU A 129 -1.79 36.20 17.14
N ASP A 130 -0.84 36.56 16.27
CA ASP A 130 -1.03 37.52 15.18
C ASP A 130 -1.93 37.00 14.03
N GLY A 131 -2.26 35.71 14.03
CA GLY A 131 -3.10 35.06 13.02
C GLY A 131 -2.47 34.93 11.64
N VAL A 132 -1.17 35.20 11.50
CA VAL A 132 -0.47 35.20 10.19
C VAL A 132 0.85 34.44 10.25
N THR A 133 1.60 34.58 11.34
CA THR A 133 2.91 33.93 11.49
C THR A 133 2.70 32.44 11.81
N PRO A 134 3.38 31.50 11.11
CA PRO A 134 3.28 30.08 11.42
C PRO A 134 3.83 29.73 12.81
N ASN A 135 3.07 28.96 13.58
CA ASN A 135 3.57 28.33 14.80
C ASN A 135 4.52 27.19 14.45
N LYS A 136 5.82 27.48 14.44
CA LYS A 136 6.88 26.54 14.03
C LYS A 136 6.85 25.22 14.80
N GLU A 137 6.56 25.24 16.10
CA GLU A 137 6.51 24.03 16.91
C GLU A 137 5.40 23.08 16.44
N ALA A 138 4.19 23.62 16.21
CA ALA A 138 3.07 22.84 15.68
C ALA A 138 3.34 22.33 14.26
N VAL A 139 3.93 23.17 13.41
CA VAL A 139 4.29 22.82 12.02
C VAL A 139 5.34 21.70 12.00
N ASP A 140 6.38 21.78 12.82
CA ASP A 140 7.47 20.79 12.86
C ASP A 140 6.99 19.43 13.39
N HIS A 141 6.00 19.43 14.30
CA HIS A 141 5.39 18.21 14.84
C HIS A 141 4.35 17.59 13.90
N LEU A 142 3.90 18.32 12.87
CA LEU A 142 2.97 17.82 11.86
C LEU A 142 3.70 16.94 10.84
N CYS A 143 3.64 15.63 11.04
CA CYS A 143 4.34 14.64 10.23
C CYS A 143 3.43 13.60 9.55
N PRO A 144 2.32 13.98 8.88
CA PRO A 144 1.38 13.04 8.24
C PRO A 144 2.01 12.20 7.12
N PHE A 145 3.18 12.61 6.63
CA PHE A 145 3.97 11.93 5.60
C PHE A 145 5.12 11.08 6.18
N SER A 146 5.11 10.83 7.49
CA SER A 146 6.24 10.25 8.24
C SER A 146 7.50 11.15 8.20
N MET A 147 8.65 10.62 8.59
CA MET A 147 9.93 11.34 8.61
C MET A 147 11.13 10.43 8.35
N GLY A 148 12.25 11.01 7.91
CA GLY A 148 13.53 10.31 7.75
C GLY A 148 13.72 9.66 6.38
N LYS A 149 14.66 8.71 6.26
CA LYS A 149 15.11 8.15 4.96
C LYS A 149 14.02 7.38 4.18
N ARG A 150 12.91 7.03 4.83
CA ARG A 150 11.75 6.34 4.25
C ARG A 150 10.48 7.19 4.31
N GLN A 151 10.61 8.50 4.51
CA GLN A 151 9.51 9.48 4.43
C GLN A 151 8.79 9.39 3.09
N CYS A 152 7.50 9.74 3.07
CA CYS A 152 6.69 9.71 1.86
C CYS A 152 7.35 10.53 0.76
N ALA A 153 7.69 9.88 -0.34
CA ALA A 153 8.33 10.53 -1.46
C ALA A 153 7.36 11.50 -2.19
N GLY A 154 6.05 11.28 -2.08
CA GLY A 154 4.97 12.08 -2.68
C GLY A 154 4.52 13.32 -1.91
N GLU A 155 5.13 13.63 -0.76
CA GLU A 155 4.69 14.75 0.10
C GLU A 155 4.58 16.08 -0.66
N ALA A 156 5.59 16.44 -1.46
CA ALA A 156 5.62 17.72 -2.15
C ALA A 156 4.42 17.88 -3.10
N LEU A 157 4.05 16.80 -3.80
CA LEU A 157 2.90 16.80 -4.70
C LEU A 157 1.59 16.82 -3.92
N ALA A 158 1.42 15.95 -2.93
CA ALA A 158 0.22 15.88 -2.12
C ALA A 158 -0.10 17.23 -1.42
N ARG A 159 0.92 17.95 -0.94
CA ARG A 159 0.74 19.28 -0.37
C ARG A 159 0.26 20.32 -1.39
N VAL A 160 0.64 20.19 -2.66
CA VAL A 160 0.14 21.05 -3.74
C VAL A 160 -1.30 20.69 -4.08
N GLU A 161 -1.60 19.40 -4.24
CA GLU A 161 -2.94 18.89 -4.54
C GLU A 161 -3.96 19.28 -3.47
N LEU A 162 -3.62 19.09 -2.18
CA LEU A 162 -4.49 19.49 -1.07
C LEU A 162 -4.72 21.00 -1.04
N PHE A 163 -3.67 21.79 -1.28
CA PHE A 163 -3.77 23.24 -1.29
C PHE A 163 -4.65 23.76 -2.42
N ILE A 164 -4.41 23.31 -3.65
CA ILE A 164 -5.22 23.70 -4.81
C ILE A 164 -6.64 23.14 -4.67
N GLY A 165 -6.81 21.88 -4.25
CA GLY A 165 -8.11 21.24 -4.10
C GLY A 165 -9.01 21.94 -3.08
N VAL A 166 -8.48 22.24 -1.88
CA VAL A 166 -9.25 22.96 -0.84
C VAL A 166 -9.62 24.37 -1.30
N ILE A 167 -8.69 25.10 -1.93
CA ILE A 167 -8.99 26.44 -2.43
C ILE A 167 -10.04 26.37 -3.53
N THR A 168 -9.88 25.51 -4.53
CA THR A 168 -10.84 25.37 -5.62
C THR A 168 -12.24 25.02 -5.09
N LEU A 169 -12.33 24.10 -4.13
CA LEU A 169 -13.60 23.74 -3.49
C LEU A 169 -14.24 24.95 -2.81
N LEU A 170 -13.51 25.62 -1.90
CA LEU A 170 -14.07 26.69 -1.08
C LEU A 170 -14.18 28.02 -1.82
N GLN A 171 -13.45 28.25 -2.90
CA GLN A 171 -13.65 29.40 -3.77
C GLN A 171 -15.01 29.31 -4.47
N ASN A 172 -15.36 28.13 -4.97
CA ASN A 172 -16.54 27.95 -5.81
C ASN A 172 -17.81 27.58 -5.02
N TYR A 173 -17.64 26.93 -3.87
CA TYR A 173 -18.75 26.28 -3.16
C TYR A 173 -18.75 26.55 -1.67
N ARG A 174 -19.97 26.69 -1.11
CA ARG A 174 -20.22 26.50 0.32
C ARG A 174 -20.71 25.08 0.52
N ILE A 175 -20.12 24.37 1.48
CA ILE A 175 -20.44 22.98 1.79
C ILE A 175 -21.21 22.97 3.11
N GLU A 176 -22.42 22.42 3.09
CA GLU A 176 -23.31 22.35 4.25
C GLU A 176 -23.77 20.89 4.48
N PRO A 177 -24.13 20.53 5.72
CA PRO A 177 -24.81 19.27 5.99
C PRO A 177 -26.13 19.19 5.20
N ALA A 178 -26.53 17.98 4.79
CA ALA A 178 -27.90 17.78 4.30
C ALA A 178 -28.93 18.18 5.36
N LYS A 179 -30.04 18.79 4.95
CA LYS A 179 -31.05 19.31 5.88
C LYS A 179 -31.54 18.22 6.83
N GLY A 180 -31.49 18.50 8.13
CA GLY A 180 -32.00 17.60 9.18
C GLY A 180 -31.10 16.40 9.47
N ARG A 181 -29.82 16.43 9.10
CA ARG A 181 -28.85 15.39 9.46
C ARG A 181 -27.57 15.98 10.05
N ASP A 182 -27.17 15.47 11.21
CA ASP A 182 -25.87 15.77 11.80
C ASP A 182 -24.77 14.97 11.10
N ILE A 183 -23.59 15.57 10.92
CA ILE A 183 -22.45 14.91 10.29
C ILE A 183 -21.78 13.99 11.31
N ASP A 184 -21.69 12.71 10.97
CA ASP A 184 -20.92 11.73 11.73
C ASP A 184 -19.47 11.70 11.23
N LEU A 185 -18.56 12.06 12.14
CA LEU A 185 -17.11 12.09 11.92
C LEU A 185 -16.41 10.81 12.43
N GLU A 186 -17.14 9.77 12.84
CA GLU A 186 -16.53 8.50 13.19
C GLU A 186 -15.97 7.82 11.92
N PRO A 187 -14.67 7.46 11.90
CA PRO A 187 -14.05 6.84 10.74
C PRO A 187 -14.54 5.41 10.54
N ILE A 188 -14.61 4.96 9.29
CA ILE A 188 -14.75 3.55 8.95
C ILE A 188 -13.34 2.92 8.99
N PRO A 189 -13.11 1.91 9.85
CA PRO A 189 -11.82 1.23 9.88
C PRO A 189 -11.54 0.44 8.60
N ALA A 190 -10.43 0.78 7.92
CA ALA A 190 -9.86 0.02 6.82
C ALA A 190 -8.32 0.14 6.85
N GLY A 191 -7.63 -0.18 5.75
CA GLY A 191 -6.18 0.06 5.64
C GLY A 191 -5.80 1.55 5.83
N ILE A 192 -6.76 2.45 5.59
CA ILE A 192 -6.77 3.87 5.97
C ILE A 192 -8.13 4.20 6.63
N LEU A 193 -8.20 5.29 7.41
CA LEU A 193 -9.44 5.77 8.03
C LEU A 193 -10.28 6.52 7.00
N LEU A 194 -11.35 5.87 6.54
CA LEU A 194 -12.25 6.43 5.55
C LEU A 194 -13.37 7.24 6.23
N PRO A 195 -13.78 8.38 5.66
CA PRO A 195 -14.99 9.05 6.09
C PRO A 195 -16.24 8.26 5.67
N LYS A 196 -17.28 8.26 6.51
CA LYS A 196 -18.60 7.72 6.15
C LYS A 196 -19.16 8.45 4.92
N ILE A 197 -19.90 7.73 4.08
CA ILE A 197 -20.56 8.33 2.90
C ILE A 197 -21.71 9.21 3.39
N TRP A 198 -21.67 10.48 3.03
CA TRP A 198 -22.67 11.47 3.45
C TRP A 198 -23.23 12.24 2.25
N ALA A 199 -24.53 12.52 2.30
CA ALA A 199 -25.14 13.52 1.42
C ALA A 199 -24.82 14.92 1.97
N LEU A 200 -24.20 15.76 1.14
CA LEU A 200 -23.88 17.14 1.47
C LEU A 200 -24.68 18.10 0.57
N ASN A 201 -25.00 19.27 1.09
CA ASN A 201 -25.54 20.37 0.32
C ASN A 201 -24.38 21.23 -0.20
N ILE A 202 -24.38 21.50 -1.50
CA ILE A 202 -23.36 22.33 -2.14
C ILE A 202 -24.07 23.57 -2.68
N LEU A 203 -23.73 24.74 -2.14
CA LEU A 203 -24.24 26.02 -2.64
C LEU A 203 -23.19 26.64 -3.55
N ILE A 204 -23.55 26.89 -4.81
CA ILE A 204 -22.68 27.55 -5.80
C ILE A 204 -22.83 29.07 -5.62
N ASN A 205 -21.77 29.84 -5.89
CA ASN A 205 -21.85 31.31 -5.98
C ASN A 205 -22.87 31.81 -7.03
N ILE A 206 -23.41 30.93 -7.89
CA ILE A 206 -24.40 31.23 -8.92
C ILE A 206 -25.61 30.27 -8.76
N GLY A 207 -26.43 30.50 -7.73
CA GLY A 207 -27.71 29.81 -7.55
C GLY A 207 -27.64 28.40 -6.93
N LYS A 208 -28.76 27.97 -6.33
CA LYS A 208 -28.92 26.71 -5.61
C LYS A 208 -29.05 25.52 -6.57
N PHE A 209 -28.29 24.45 -6.34
CA PHE A 209 -28.62 23.11 -6.83
C PHE A 209 -28.90 22.17 -5.65
N ASN A 210 -29.85 21.24 -5.83
CA ASN A 210 -30.20 20.24 -4.82
C ASN A 210 -29.16 19.10 -4.82
N SER A 211 -28.70 18.74 -3.61
CA SER A 211 -28.01 17.52 -3.17
C SER A 211 -27.22 16.72 -4.24
N LEU A 212 -25.89 16.79 -4.18
CA LEU A 212 -25.01 15.82 -4.87
C LEU A 212 -24.76 14.63 -3.93
N ARG A 213 -25.08 13.42 -4.40
CA ARG A 213 -24.66 12.16 -3.77
C ARG A 213 -23.36 11.71 -4.42
N PHE A 214 -22.29 11.58 -3.64
CA PHE A 214 -21.14 10.75 -4.03
C PHE A 214 -21.50 9.30 -3.75
N VAL A 215 -21.78 8.51 -4.78
CA VAL A 215 -21.95 7.06 -4.68
C VAL A 215 -20.75 6.42 -5.37
N ASP A 216 -19.80 5.93 -4.57
CA ASP A 216 -18.86 4.92 -5.06
C ASP A 216 -19.57 3.57 -5.08
N SER A 217 -19.37 2.82 -6.17
CA SER A 217 -19.93 1.49 -6.41
C SER A 217 -19.24 0.41 -5.57
N TYR A 218 -19.42 0.45 -4.25
CA TYR A 218 -19.00 -0.62 -3.32
C TYR A 218 -20.15 -1.27 -2.54
N ASP A 219 -21.41 -0.98 -2.91
CA ASP A 219 -22.61 -1.52 -2.26
C ASP A 219 -23.29 -2.65 -3.07
N LEU A 220 -22.48 -3.60 -3.53
CA LEU A 220 -22.95 -4.94 -3.91
C LEU A 220 -22.06 -5.94 -3.18
N PHE A 221 -22.66 -6.90 -2.49
CA PHE A 221 -22.04 -7.94 -1.65
C PHE A 221 -21.84 -7.61 -0.16
N ALA A 222 -22.95 -7.27 0.50
CA ALA A 222 -23.12 -7.58 1.92
C ALA A 222 -24.50 -8.21 2.15
N ASN A 223 -24.63 -9.51 1.91
CA ASN A 223 -25.63 -10.32 2.63
C ASN A 223 -25.26 -11.81 2.69
N LYS A 224 -24.81 -12.18 3.89
CA LYS A 224 -25.07 -13.42 4.65
C LYS A 224 -24.73 -14.77 4.02
N THR A 225 -23.56 -15.25 4.43
CA THR A 225 -23.20 -16.67 4.60
C THR A 225 -23.96 -17.26 5.80
N ASP A 226 -24.64 -18.39 5.58
CA ASP A 226 -25.14 -19.25 6.65
C ASP A 226 -24.86 -20.71 6.28
N LEU A 227 -23.74 -21.26 6.75
CA LEU A 227 -23.43 -22.70 6.68
C LEU A 227 -22.57 -23.09 7.89
N LYS A 228 -23.24 -23.61 8.93
CA LYS A 228 -22.60 -24.34 10.03
C LYS A 228 -22.17 -25.73 9.54
N GLN A 229 -20.88 -26.02 9.64
CA GLN A 229 -20.32 -27.37 9.49
C GLN A 229 -20.60 -28.19 10.75
N ASN A 230 -21.06 -29.44 10.54
CA ASN A 230 -21.26 -30.47 11.55
C ASN A 230 -20.45 -31.69 11.12
N TRP A 231 -19.29 -31.97 11.73
CA TRP A 231 -18.56 -33.22 11.51
C TRP A 231 -17.94 -33.74 12.81
N ALA A 232 -18.12 -35.05 12.99
CA ALA A 232 -17.32 -36.02 13.77
C ALA A 232 -17.97 -36.61 15.02
N LYS A 233 -18.88 -37.58 14.81
CA LYS A 233 -18.97 -38.80 15.62
C LYS A 233 -19.21 -39.96 14.66
N THR A 234 -18.25 -40.86 14.54
CA THR A 234 -18.48 -42.19 13.96
C THR A 234 -17.88 -43.21 14.91
N GLU A 235 -18.78 -44.01 15.45
CA GLU A 235 -18.52 -45.19 16.27
C GLU A 235 -17.76 -46.25 15.47
N ILE A 236 -16.90 -47.01 16.16
CA ILE A 236 -16.26 -48.22 15.66
C ILE A 236 -16.87 -49.40 16.42
N VAL A 237 -17.75 -50.15 15.75
CA VAL A 237 -18.30 -51.49 16.07
C VAL A 237 -18.66 -52.03 14.67
N GLU A 238 -18.33 -53.21 14.14
CA GLU A 238 -17.86 -54.52 14.60
C GLU A 238 -17.32 -55.24 13.34
N PHE A 239 -16.28 -56.07 13.43
CA PHE A 239 -16.21 -57.31 12.64
C PHE A 239 -15.13 -58.23 13.23
N LYS A 240 -15.53 -59.30 13.92
CA LYS A 240 -14.73 -60.53 14.07
C LYS A 240 -15.65 -61.73 14.34
N SER A 241 -15.95 -62.46 13.26
CA SER A 241 -16.13 -63.92 13.25
C SER A 241 -15.24 -64.40 12.09
N ALA A 242 -14.57 -65.55 12.09
CA ALA A 242 -14.60 -66.75 12.92
C ALA A 242 -13.19 -67.40 12.86
N PHE A 243 -12.85 -68.24 13.83
CA PHE A 243 -12.22 -69.57 13.70
C PHE A 243 -11.84 -70.07 15.11
N THR A 244 -12.62 -71.03 15.60
CA THR A 244 -12.25 -72.11 16.55
C THR A 244 -10.90 -72.73 16.15
N THR A 245 -9.98 -73.16 17.01
CA THR A 245 -10.01 -73.87 18.30
C THR A 245 -8.58 -73.83 18.85
N GLN A 246 -8.35 -73.55 20.14
CA GLN A 246 -7.09 -73.93 20.81
C GLN A 246 -7.21 -73.92 22.34
N SER A 247 -6.42 -74.78 22.97
CA SER A 247 -6.50 -75.35 24.33
C SER A 247 -6.40 -74.36 25.50
N GLU A 248 -6.94 -74.75 26.65
CA GLU A 248 -7.08 -73.94 27.89
C GLU A 248 -5.76 -73.38 28.48
N ASP A 249 -4.59 -73.87 28.07
CA ASP A 249 -3.29 -73.33 28.52
C ASP A 249 -2.81 -72.07 27.77
N GLU A 250 -3.29 -71.78 26.55
CA GLU A 250 -2.90 -70.59 25.78
C GLU A 250 -3.66 -69.32 26.18
N VAL A 251 -4.87 -69.46 26.73
CA VAL A 251 -5.74 -68.34 27.16
C VAL A 251 -5.15 -67.60 28.38
N CYS A 252 -4.38 -68.29 29.23
CA CYS A 252 -3.74 -67.70 30.40
C CYS A 252 -2.52 -66.84 30.02
N ILE A 253 -1.74 -67.27 29.02
CA ILE A 253 -0.56 -66.56 28.49
C ILE A 253 -0.99 -65.31 27.71
N VAL A 254 -2.06 -65.39 26.89
CA VAL A 254 -2.57 -64.24 26.14
C VAL A 254 -3.17 -63.17 27.06
N ARG A 255 -3.90 -63.54 28.12
CA ARG A 255 -4.41 -62.57 29.13
C ARG A 255 -3.29 -61.92 29.95
N SER A 256 -2.23 -62.67 30.26
CA SER A 256 -1.02 -62.14 30.90
C SER A 256 -0.30 -61.13 29.99
N ALA A 257 -0.09 -61.49 28.72
CA ALA A 257 0.54 -60.62 27.73
C ALA A 257 -0.28 -59.35 27.43
N GLU A 258 -1.61 -59.44 27.35
CA GLU A 258 -2.49 -58.27 27.21
C GLU A 258 -2.40 -57.32 28.42
N ASN A 259 -2.34 -57.85 29.64
CA ASN A 259 -2.19 -57.04 30.85
C ASN A 259 -0.83 -56.33 30.91
N VAL A 260 0.24 -57.01 30.50
CA VAL A 260 1.58 -56.42 30.36
C VAL A 260 1.59 -55.35 29.27
N TYR A 261 1.00 -55.62 28.09
CA TYR A 261 0.90 -54.66 27.00
C TYR A 261 0.07 -53.42 27.38
N ARG A 262 -1.07 -53.60 28.09
CA ARG A 262 -1.87 -52.49 28.61
C ARG A 262 -1.09 -51.64 29.61
N ARG A 263 -0.32 -52.27 30.51
CA ARG A 263 0.54 -51.55 31.47
C ARG A 263 1.66 -50.80 30.77
N ILE A 264 2.34 -51.41 29.81
CA ILE A 264 3.38 -50.75 29.00
C ILE A 264 2.77 -49.58 28.20
N ALA A 265 1.65 -49.79 27.50
CA ALA A 265 0.96 -48.74 26.76
C ALA A 265 0.51 -47.59 27.67
N GLN A 266 0.07 -47.88 28.90
CA GLN A 266 -0.31 -46.88 29.89
C GLN A 266 0.89 -46.10 30.42
N ILE A 267 2.01 -46.76 30.73
CA ILE A 267 3.27 -46.12 31.11
C ILE A 267 3.78 -45.24 29.98
N THR A 268 3.77 -45.73 28.73
CA THR A 268 4.17 -44.95 27.55
C THR A 268 3.28 -43.72 27.35
N LYS A 269 1.96 -43.85 27.49
CA LYS A 269 1.04 -42.69 27.42
C LYS A 269 1.34 -41.65 28.49
N VAL A 270 1.58 -42.08 29.73
CA VAL A 270 1.94 -41.18 30.84
C VAL A 270 3.29 -40.52 30.59
N ALA A 271 4.30 -41.27 30.13
CA ALA A 271 5.62 -40.73 29.80
C ALA A 271 5.56 -39.71 28.65
N VAL A 272 4.80 -39.99 27.59
CA VAL A 272 4.57 -39.05 26.48
C VAL A 272 3.86 -37.79 26.97
N LEU A 273 2.83 -37.92 27.82
CA LEU A 273 2.13 -36.78 28.40
C LEU A 273 3.05 -35.92 29.29
N LEU A 274 3.89 -36.55 30.11
CA LEU A 274 4.89 -35.85 30.94
C LEU A 274 5.95 -35.13 30.09
N LEU A 275 6.42 -35.76 29.01
CA LEU A 275 7.35 -35.12 28.07
C LEU A 275 6.70 -33.93 27.36
N LEU A 276 5.47 -34.07 26.88
CA LEU A 276 4.73 -32.98 26.21
C LEU A 276 4.46 -31.82 27.16
N THR A 277 4.00 -32.10 28.39
CA THR A 277 3.74 -31.04 29.40
C THR A 277 5.03 -30.35 29.82
N THR A 278 6.14 -31.08 30.00
CA THR A 278 7.45 -30.51 30.29
C THR A 278 7.96 -29.65 29.12
N ALA A 279 7.83 -30.12 27.88
CA ALA A 279 8.20 -29.37 26.69
C ALA A 279 7.39 -28.07 26.55
N VAL A 280 6.08 -28.13 26.83
CA VAL A 280 5.20 -26.95 26.85
C VAL A 280 5.62 -25.98 27.95
N ALA A 281 5.93 -26.47 29.17
CA ALA A 281 6.41 -25.63 30.26
C ALA A 281 7.74 -24.93 29.92
N ILE A 282 8.70 -25.67 29.33
CA ILE A 282 9.98 -25.11 28.85
C ILE A 282 9.74 -24.07 27.75
N TYR A 283 8.83 -24.34 26.81
CA TYR A 283 8.47 -23.40 25.76
C TYR A 283 7.88 -22.11 26.33
N ILE A 284 6.90 -22.21 27.23
CA ILE A 284 6.26 -21.06 27.89
C ILE A 284 7.30 -20.25 28.67
N TRP A 285 8.17 -20.93 29.43
CA TRP A 285 9.24 -20.28 30.16
C TRP A 285 10.21 -19.54 29.23
N ARG A 286 10.70 -20.20 28.17
CA ARG A 286 11.58 -19.57 27.16
C ARG A 286 10.90 -18.42 26.44
N PHE A 287 9.61 -18.52 26.14
CA PHE A 287 8.83 -17.47 25.51
C PHE A 287 8.81 -16.22 26.39
N TYR A 288 8.43 -16.34 27.66
CA TYR A 288 8.41 -15.21 28.59
C TYR A 288 9.80 -14.71 28.99
N GLU A 289 10.83 -15.56 28.95
CA GLU A 289 12.21 -15.11 29.11
C GLU A 289 12.65 -14.25 27.91
N ASN A 290 12.28 -14.64 26.70
CA ASN A 290 12.55 -13.85 25.49
C ASN A 290 11.80 -12.51 25.50
N THR A 291 10.59 -12.44 26.06
CA THR A 291 9.82 -11.18 26.12
C THR A 291 10.48 -10.12 27.00
N LYS A 292 11.31 -10.52 27.98
CA LYS A 292 12.05 -9.59 28.86
C LYS A 292 13.12 -8.78 28.13
N ARG A 293 13.52 -9.19 26.92
CA ARG A 293 14.51 -8.47 26.09
C ARG A 293 13.95 -7.21 25.44
N TYR A 294 12.63 -7.07 25.43
CA TYR A 294 11.92 -6.00 24.73
C TYR A 294 11.31 -4.99 25.73
N PRO A 295 10.98 -3.78 25.27
CA PRO A 295 10.18 -2.83 26.04
C PRO A 295 8.91 -3.48 26.62
N LYS A 296 8.51 -3.04 27.82
CA LYS A 296 7.26 -3.53 28.44
C LYS A 296 6.06 -3.22 27.55
N GLY A 297 5.05 -4.07 27.58
CA GLY A 297 3.82 -3.92 26.79
C GLY A 297 2.75 -4.90 27.24
N PRO A 298 1.60 -4.95 26.53
CA PRO A 298 0.50 -5.84 26.88
C PRO A 298 0.96 -7.29 26.91
N ARG A 299 0.67 -8.01 27.99
CA ARG A 299 1.15 -9.38 28.19
C ARG A 299 0.74 -10.28 27.03
N PRO A 300 1.69 -10.85 26.28
CA PRO A 300 1.36 -11.70 25.15
C PRO A 300 0.97 -13.10 25.61
N TYR A 301 0.05 -13.72 24.87
CA TYR A 301 -0.24 -15.14 24.96
C TYR A 301 0.80 -15.92 24.15
N PRO A 302 1.24 -17.10 24.62
CA PRO A 302 2.11 -17.96 23.84
C PRO A 302 1.50 -18.28 22.45
N PHE A 303 2.34 -18.41 21.43
CA PHE A 303 1.99 -18.59 20.01
C PHE A 303 1.29 -17.42 19.33
N VAL A 304 0.16 -16.94 19.85
CA VAL A 304 -0.69 -15.94 19.19
C VAL A 304 -0.34 -14.49 19.56
N GLY A 305 0.51 -14.30 20.55
CA GLY A 305 0.90 -12.97 21.01
C GLY A 305 -0.32 -12.19 21.53
N ASN A 306 -0.55 -11.02 20.97
CA ASN A 306 -1.61 -10.10 21.32
C ASN A 306 -2.78 -10.11 20.32
N LEU A 307 -2.83 -11.08 19.39
CA LEU A 307 -3.87 -11.16 18.35
C LEU A 307 -5.30 -11.20 18.92
N ILE A 308 -5.48 -11.82 20.09
CA ILE A 308 -6.79 -11.97 20.74
C ILE A 308 -7.02 -10.86 21.78
N SER A 309 -5.96 -10.22 22.27
CA SER A 309 -6.06 -9.19 23.31
C SER A 309 -6.26 -7.78 22.77
N LEU A 310 -5.96 -7.54 21.48
CA LEU A 310 -6.05 -6.24 20.84
C LEU A 310 -7.11 -6.26 19.74
N ASN A 311 -7.88 -5.19 19.65
CA ASN A 311 -8.79 -4.98 18.54
C ASN A 311 -8.07 -4.34 17.34
N PHE A 312 -7.74 -5.13 16.33
CA PHE A 312 -7.04 -4.65 15.12
C PHE A 312 -7.85 -3.69 14.25
N THR A 313 -9.19 -3.72 14.37
CA THR A 313 -10.02 -2.71 13.67
C THR A 313 -9.90 -1.33 14.32
N ARG A 314 -9.54 -1.26 15.60
CA ARG A 314 -9.35 -0.01 16.35
C ARG A 314 -7.94 0.08 16.93
N ILE A 315 -6.95 -0.33 16.14
CA ILE A 315 -5.57 -0.48 16.61
C ILE A 315 -4.96 0.83 17.14
N HIS A 316 -5.34 1.96 16.55
CA HIS A 316 -4.89 3.28 17.01
C HIS A 316 -5.45 3.63 18.40
N GLU A 317 -6.68 3.23 18.74
CA GLU A 317 -7.24 3.38 20.09
C GLU A 317 -6.51 2.46 21.09
N GLU A 318 -6.20 1.24 20.66
CA GLU A 318 -5.45 0.26 21.46
C GLU A 318 -4.02 0.74 21.77
N PHE A 319 -3.34 1.34 20.79
CA PHE A 319 -2.01 1.92 20.99
C PHE A 319 -2.06 3.16 21.89
N ALA A 320 -3.12 3.96 21.84
CA ALA A 320 -3.32 5.06 22.78
C ALA A 320 -3.47 4.56 24.21
N ARG A 321 -4.23 3.47 24.41
CA ARG A 321 -4.36 2.79 25.71
C ARG A 321 -3.01 2.26 26.19
N CYS A 322 -2.27 1.55 25.33
CA CYS A 322 -0.95 1.01 25.66
C CYS A 322 0.05 2.11 26.01
N THR A 323 0.01 3.25 25.30
CA THR A 323 0.89 4.40 25.59
C THR A 323 0.68 4.93 27.00
N LYS A 324 -0.58 5.02 27.46
CA LYS A 324 -0.90 5.47 28.82
C LYS A 324 -0.40 4.49 29.89
N GLU A 325 -0.42 3.19 29.61
CA GLU A 325 -0.07 2.15 30.58
C GLU A 325 1.43 1.84 30.61
N TYR A 326 2.09 1.81 29.45
CA TYR A 326 3.48 1.34 29.30
C TYR A 326 4.47 2.45 28.92
N GLY A 327 3.98 3.66 28.62
CA GLY A 327 4.79 4.77 28.10
C GLY A 327 4.91 4.75 26.57
N ASN A 328 5.71 5.67 26.02
CA ASN A 328 5.75 5.92 24.57
C ASN A 328 6.50 4.86 23.75
N ILE A 329 7.21 3.94 24.41
CA ILE A 329 7.93 2.84 23.76
C ILE A 329 7.52 1.55 24.43
N PHE A 330 6.71 0.75 23.73
CA PHE A 330 6.20 -0.52 24.21
C PHE A 330 6.29 -1.61 23.16
N THR A 331 6.03 -2.86 23.52
CA THR A 331 6.07 -3.99 22.58
C THR A 331 4.74 -4.71 22.51
N VAL A 332 4.28 -4.94 21.28
CA VAL A 332 3.12 -5.78 20.94
C VAL A 332 3.61 -6.99 20.18
N TYR A 333 3.06 -8.17 20.46
CA TYR A 333 3.41 -9.42 19.79
C TYR A 333 2.37 -9.77 18.74
N LEU A 334 2.74 -9.67 17.46
CA LEU A 334 1.98 -10.24 16.34
C LEU A 334 2.71 -11.47 15.84
N PRO A 335 2.47 -12.60 16.52
CA PRO A 335 3.45 -13.61 16.94
C PRO A 335 4.91 -13.19 17.21
N LYS A 336 5.49 -12.31 16.39
CA LYS A 336 6.80 -11.66 16.54
C LYS A 336 6.69 -10.32 17.30
N PRO A 337 7.75 -9.90 18.00
CA PRO A 337 7.78 -8.62 18.71
C PRO A 337 7.77 -7.44 17.72
N HIS A 338 6.84 -6.51 17.94
CA HIS A 338 6.74 -5.22 17.27
C HIS A 338 6.91 -4.14 18.33
N VAL A 339 8.02 -3.42 18.28
CA VAL A 339 8.27 -2.26 19.13
C VAL A 339 7.50 -1.07 18.54
N VAL A 340 6.61 -0.49 19.32
CA VAL A 340 5.80 0.67 18.94
C VAL A 340 6.37 1.91 19.61
N ILE A 341 6.60 2.96 18.82
CA ILE A 341 7.11 4.26 19.27
C ILE A 341 6.05 5.31 18.97
N THR A 342 5.49 5.96 20.00
CA THR A 342 4.29 6.80 19.86
C THR A 342 4.50 8.30 20.08
N ASP A 343 5.72 8.72 20.43
CA ASP A 343 6.08 10.14 20.61
C ASP A 343 6.98 10.68 19.49
N PHE A 344 6.86 11.99 19.25
CA PHE A 344 7.57 12.67 18.17
C PHE A 344 9.09 12.56 18.29
N ASP A 345 9.64 12.75 19.50
CA ASP A 345 11.09 12.70 19.72
C ASP A 345 11.63 11.29 19.49
N GLY A 346 10.92 10.26 19.95
CA GLY A 346 11.25 8.86 19.74
C GLY A 346 11.28 8.50 18.26
N VAL A 347 10.24 8.88 17.50
CA VAL A 347 10.17 8.63 16.05
C VAL A 347 11.26 9.41 15.31
N LYS A 348 11.52 10.68 15.70
CA LYS A 348 12.60 11.50 15.13
C LYS A 348 13.98 10.92 15.42
N GLU A 349 14.22 10.43 16.64
CA GLU A 349 15.46 9.74 16.97
C GLU A 349 15.63 8.47 16.13
N ALA A 350 14.61 7.62 16.05
CA ALA A 350 14.66 6.35 15.34
C ALA A 350 14.87 6.54 13.84
N PHE A 351 14.03 7.32 13.17
CA PHE A 351 13.98 7.34 11.71
C PHE A 351 14.78 8.46 11.06
N VAL A 352 15.07 9.54 11.78
CA VAL A 352 15.91 10.65 11.28
C VAL A 352 17.34 10.51 11.77
N LYS A 353 17.56 10.52 13.10
CA LYS A 353 18.93 10.52 13.67
C LYS A 353 19.62 9.17 13.51
N LYS A 354 18.90 8.07 13.75
CA LYS A 354 19.40 6.69 13.66
C LYS A 354 18.82 5.94 12.45
N GLY A 355 18.40 6.66 11.42
CA GLY A 355 17.62 6.08 10.31
C GLY A 355 18.26 4.86 9.63
N ASP A 356 19.59 4.75 9.60
CA ASP A 356 20.31 3.59 9.06
C ASP A 356 20.07 2.30 9.84
N ASP A 357 19.81 2.39 11.13
CA ASP A 357 19.55 1.23 12.00
C ASP A 357 18.17 0.63 11.74
N PHE A 358 17.23 1.40 11.15
CA PHE A 358 15.82 1.05 10.94
C PHE A 358 15.45 0.92 9.45
N LEU A 359 16.43 0.67 8.57
CA LEU A 359 16.19 0.57 7.12
C LEU A 359 15.56 -0.74 6.64
N GLY A 360 15.54 -1.78 7.48
CA GLY A 360 15.06 -3.11 7.11
C GLY A 360 13.54 -3.17 6.86
N ARG A 361 13.11 -4.18 6.09
CA ARG A 361 11.69 -4.49 5.83
C ARG A 361 11.33 -5.87 6.40
N SER A 362 10.05 -6.26 6.37
CA SER A 362 9.58 -7.53 6.93
C SER A 362 10.19 -8.75 6.19
N GLY A 363 10.30 -8.68 4.86
CA GLY A 363 10.88 -9.75 4.02
C GLY A 363 10.04 -11.03 3.97
N ILE A 364 8.72 -10.91 4.15
CA ILE A 364 7.78 -12.04 4.18
C ILE A 364 6.75 -11.92 3.05
N PHE A 365 6.16 -13.04 2.64
CA PHE A 365 4.97 -13.05 1.77
C PHE A 365 3.88 -12.14 2.38
N PRO A 366 3.15 -11.32 1.58
CA PRO A 366 3.01 -11.34 0.13
C PRO A 366 4.17 -10.72 -0.67
N ASP A 367 5.02 -9.89 -0.04
CA ASP A 367 6.02 -9.06 -0.73
C ASP A 367 6.99 -9.88 -1.59
N THR A 368 7.31 -11.11 -1.17
CA THR A 368 8.25 -12.00 -1.87
C THR A 368 7.66 -12.69 -3.10
N ILE A 369 6.35 -12.60 -3.37
CA ILE A 369 5.74 -13.34 -4.50
C ILE A 369 6.25 -12.84 -5.85
N PHE A 370 6.61 -11.56 -5.96
CA PHE A 370 7.08 -10.95 -7.20
C PHE A 370 8.58 -11.15 -7.43
N GLN A 371 9.26 -11.85 -6.52
CA GLN A 371 10.68 -12.16 -6.62
C GLN A 371 10.87 -13.57 -7.19
N ASN A 372 11.70 -13.73 -8.23
CA ASN A 372 12.18 -15.03 -8.70
C ASN A 372 13.32 -15.56 -7.81
N VAL A 373 14.22 -14.66 -7.41
CA VAL A 373 15.24 -14.92 -6.39
C VAL A 373 15.02 -14.11 -5.13
N GLU A 374 15.28 -14.73 -3.98
CA GLU A 374 15.14 -14.09 -2.67
C GLU A 374 15.93 -12.78 -2.62
N ASN A 375 15.29 -11.72 -2.10
CA ASN A 375 15.90 -10.41 -1.94
C ASN A 375 16.37 -9.75 -3.26
N GLY A 376 15.87 -10.16 -4.43
CA GLY A 376 16.17 -9.51 -5.70
C GLY A 376 15.20 -8.40 -6.10
N GLY A 377 15.55 -7.65 -7.15
CA GLY A 377 14.75 -6.53 -7.66
C GLY A 377 15.06 -5.19 -6.97
N VAL A 378 14.15 -4.22 -7.10
CA VAL A 378 14.29 -2.83 -6.62
C VAL A 378 13.16 -2.40 -5.67
N ILE A 379 12.02 -3.09 -5.67
CA ILE A 379 10.84 -2.74 -4.86
C ILE A 379 10.94 -3.36 -3.46
N PHE A 380 11.09 -4.70 -3.40
CA PHE A 380 11.00 -5.47 -2.14
C PHE A 380 12.34 -5.98 -1.60
N SER A 381 13.45 -5.69 -2.28
CA SER A 381 14.80 -6.06 -1.83
C SER A 381 15.32 -5.10 -0.74
N GLN A 382 16.38 -5.52 -0.04
CA GLN A 382 17.04 -4.77 1.02
C GLN A 382 18.56 -4.97 1.03
N GLY A 383 19.25 -4.15 1.82
CA GLY A 383 20.70 -4.21 2.01
C GLY A 383 21.47 -3.74 0.77
N GLU A 384 22.68 -4.27 0.61
CA GLU A 384 23.56 -3.86 -0.48
C GLU A 384 23.03 -4.28 -1.85
N ASN A 385 22.40 -5.47 -1.97
CA ASN A 385 21.79 -5.90 -3.22
C ASN A 385 20.76 -4.86 -3.71
N TRP A 386 19.85 -4.40 -2.84
CA TRP A 386 18.89 -3.35 -3.20
C TRP A 386 19.56 -2.05 -3.65
N ARG A 387 20.62 -1.62 -2.96
CA ARG A 387 21.34 -0.38 -3.31
C ARG A 387 21.92 -0.47 -4.71
N GLU A 388 22.59 -1.57 -5.02
CA GLU A 388 23.22 -1.77 -6.33
C GLU A 388 22.18 -1.96 -7.44
N GLN A 389 21.16 -2.80 -7.24
CA GLN A 389 20.08 -2.98 -8.21
C GLN A 389 19.35 -1.68 -8.52
N ARG A 390 19.03 -0.90 -7.47
CA ARG A 390 18.35 0.39 -7.61
C ARG A 390 19.24 1.41 -8.31
N ARG A 391 20.51 1.52 -7.92
CA ARG A 391 21.46 2.47 -8.52
C ARG A 391 21.64 2.17 -10.01
N ALA A 392 21.93 0.92 -10.36
CA ALA A 392 22.13 0.49 -11.74
C ALA A 392 20.87 0.75 -12.58
N SER A 393 19.71 0.28 -12.12
CA SER A 393 18.44 0.42 -12.83
C SER A 393 18.06 1.88 -13.07
N LEU A 394 18.14 2.73 -12.03
CA LEU A 394 17.80 4.15 -12.17
C LEU A 394 18.77 4.88 -13.09
N HIS A 395 20.05 4.52 -13.06
CA HIS A 395 21.04 5.10 -13.97
C HIS A 395 20.74 4.70 -15.42
N ILE A 396 20.52 3.42 -15.68
CA ILE A 396 20.20 2.90 -17.02
C ILE A 396 18.96 3.60 -17.57
N LEU A 397 17.89 3.67 -16.78
CA LEU A 397 16.66 4.30 -17.23
C LEU A 397 16.85 5.79 -17.56
N ARG A 398 17.67 6.51 -16.79
CA ARG A 398 18.01 7.91 -17.07
C ARG A 398 18.79 8.06 -18.37
N ASP A 399 19.62 7.09 -18.71
CA ASP A 399 20.35 7.05 -19.99
C ASP A 399 19.37 6.82 -21.14
N PHE A 400 18.38 5.92 -20.97
CA PHE A 400 17.24 5.73 -21.89
C PHE A 400 16.15 6.81 -21.84
N GLY A 401 16.52 8.02 -21.41
CA GLY A 401 15.66 9.18 -21.57
C GLY A 401 14.57 9.34 -20.53
N MET A 402 14.59 8.58 -19.44
CA MET A 402 13.68 8.77 -18.32
C MET A 402 13.84 10.18 -17.73
N GLY A 403 12.84 11.05 -17.98
CA GLY A 403 12.87 12.47 -17.63
C GLY A 403 13.50 13.40 -18.69
N LYS A 404 13.67 12.92 -19.93
CA LYS A 404 14.18 13.66 -21.10
C LYS A 404 13.28 13.42 -22.33
N ASN A 405 13.60 14.08 -23.44
CA ASN A 405 12.84 14.04 -24.71
C ASN A 405 12.69 12.63 -25.32
N LEU A 406 13.63 11.70 -25.09
CA LEU A 406 13.59 10.37 -25.69
C LEU A 406 12.42 9.52 -25.15
N MET A 407 12.10 9.60 -23.86
CA MET A 407 10.93 8.91 -23.30
C MET A 407 9.62 9.53 -23.81
N GLU A 408 9.60 10.85 -23.97
CA GLU A 408 8.46 11.57 -24.54
C GLU A 408 8.18 11.10 -25.98
N GLU A 409 9.21 10.92 -26.79
CA GLU A 409 9.08 10.36 -28.14
C GLU A 409 8.51 8.95 -28.13
N GLN A 410 8.97 8.07 -27.23
CA GLN A 410 8.41 6.71 -27.09
C GLN A 410 6.92 6.74 -26.72
N VAL A 411 6.52 7.62 -25.80
CA VAL A 411 5.11 7.81 -25.42
C VAL A 411 4.30 8.29 -26.62
N LEU A 412 4.81 9.26 -27.39
CA LEU A 412 4.14 9.81 -28.56
C LEU A 412 3.98 8.78 -29.68
N LEU A 413 5.01 7.95 -29.93
CA LEU A 413 4.93 6.85 -30.90
C LEU A 413 3.84 5.85 -30.49
N SER A 414 3.85 5.42 -29.22
CA SER A 414 2.83 4.49 -28.75
C SER A 414 1.43 5.11 -28.75
N ALA A 415 1.31 6.43 -28.57
CA ALA A 415 0.03 7.15 -28.66
C ALA A 415 -0.48 7.21 -30.10
N GLN A 416 0.41 7.33 -31.09
CA GLN A 416 0.04 7.27 -32.51
C GLN A 416 -0.52 5.89 -32.87
N ASP A 417 0.13 4.82 -32.42
CA ASP A 417 -0.37 3.44 -32.62
C ASP A 417 -1.73 3.23 -31.97
N PHE A 418 -1.93 3.77 -30.76
CA PHE A 418 -3.21 3.76 -30.06
C PHE A 418 -4.31 4.48 -30.85
N LEU A 419 -4.05 5.69 -31.33
CA LEU A 419 -5.01 6.46 -32.13
C LEU A 419 -5.32 5.78 -33.48
N ALA A 420 -4.32 5.18 -34.13
CA ALA A 420 -4.50 4.40 -35.34
C ALA A 420 -5.40 3.18 -35.08
N HIS A 421 -5.16 2.46 -33.98
CA HIS A 421 -6.02 1.35 -33.57
C HIS A 421 -7.46 1.80 -33.31
N LEU A 422 -7.68 2.87 -32.53
CA LEU A 422 -9.02 3.40 -32.28
C LEU A 422 -9.74 3.81 -33.57
N SER A 423 -9.01 4.39 -34.52
CA SER A 423 -9.56 4.77 -35.83
C SER A 423 -9.98 3.57 -36.66
N SER A 424 -9.33 2.42 -36.48
CA SER A 424 -9.65 1.17 -37.18
C SER A 424 -10.90 0.45 -36.65
N ILE A 425 -11.40 0.81 -35.45
CA ILE A 425 -12.59 0.20 -34.85
C ILE A 425 -13.83 0.60 -35.66
N LYS A 426 -14.54 -0.40 -36.19
CA LYS A 426 -15.72 -0.21 -37.07
C LYS A 426 -16.94 0.32 -36.31
N ASN A 427 -17.29 -0.31 -35.19
CA ASN A 427 -18.40 0.13 -34.34
C ASN A 427 -17.90 1.15 -33.33
N LYS A 428 -18.28 2.41 -33.50
CA LYS A 428 -17.92 3.51 -32.59
C LYS A 428 -18.99 3.83 -31.55
N ASP A 429 -20.15 3.16 -31.63
CA ASP A 429 -21.26 3.36 -30.70
C ASP A 429 -20.99 2.66 -29.36
N GLU A 430 -20.22 1.57 -29.38
CA GLU A 430 -19.84 0.80 -28.19
C GLU A 430 -18.35 0.38 -28.25
N VAL A 431 -17.47 1.22 -27.68
CA VAL A 431 -16.02 0.97 -27.68
C VAL A 431 -15.53 0.58 -26.28
N CYS A 432 -15.01 -0.63 -26.13
CA CYS A 432 -14.32 -1.06 -24.91
C CYS A 432 -12.84 -0.62 -24.95
N LEU A 433 -12.47 0.35 -24.11
CA LEU A 433 -11.11 0.89 -24.05
C LEU A 433 -10.16 0.09 -23.12
N ARG A 434 -10.60 -1.04 -22.57
CA ARG A 434 -9.80 -1.87 -21.66
C ARG A 434 -8.50 -2.34 -22.31
N GLU A 435 -8.60 -3.11 -23.40
CA GLU A 435 -7.46 -3.63 -24.14
C GLU A 435 -6.69 -2.48 -24.82
N PRO A 436 -7.34 -1.52 -25.51
CA PRO A 436 -6.60 -0.49 -26.20
C PRO A 436 -5.64 0.33 -25.33
N ILE A 437 -6.08 0.69 -24.12
CA ILE A 437 -5.27 1.41 -23.14
C ILE A 437 -4.18 0.51 -22.55
N GLN A 438 -4.47 -0.78 -22.30
CA GLN A 438 -3.47 -1.73 -21.79
C GLN A 438 -2.30 -1.87 -22.77
N VAL A 439 -2.60 -2.05 -24.06
CA VAL A 439 -1.58 -2.20 -25.10
C VAL A 439 -0.78 -0.91 -25.26
N PHE A 440 -1.44 0.26 -25.21
CA PHE A 440 -0.77 1.55 -25.26
C PHE A 440 0.28 1.69 -24.16
N ILE A 441 -0.12 1.52 -22.89
CA ILE A 441 0.79 1.64 -21.77
C ILE A 441 1.82 0.53 -21.75
N GLY A 442 1.40 -0.69 -22.08
CA GLY A 442 2.29 -1.84 -22.04
C GLY A 442 3.40 -1.76 -23.08
N ASN A 443 3.14 -1.17 -24.24
CA ASN A 443 4.16 -0.93 -25.27
C ASN A 443 5.22 0.08 -24.85
N ILE A 444 4.87 1.12 -24.08
CA ILE A 444 5.86 2.06 -23.53
C ILE A 444 6.85 1.31 -22.62
N ILE A 445 6.31 0.47 -21.73
CA ILE A 445 7.13 -0.34 -20.82
C ILE A 445 7.93 -1.40 -21.58
N ASN A 446 7.32 -2.12 -22.51
CA ASN A 446 8.02 -3.16 -23.27
C ASN A 446 9.13 -2.58 -24.15
N LYS A 447 8.90 -1.42 -24.78
CA LYS A 447 9.95 -0.74 -25.55
C LYS A 447 11.11 -0.32 -24.64
N THR A 448 10.80 0.22 -23.45
CA THR A 448 11.81 0.63 -22.47
C THR A 448 12.61 -0.55 -21.92
N LEU A 449 11.94 -1.66 -21.58
CA LEU A 449 12.56 -2.80 -20.93
C LEU A 449 13.25 -3.73 -21.92
N TYR A 450 12.55 -4.07 -23.00
CA TYR A 450 12.93 -5.15 -23.93
C TYR A 450 13.30 -4.66 -25.33
N GLY A 451 13.03 -3.39 -25.66
CA GLY A 451 13.39 -2.81 -26.96
C GLY A 451 12.36 -3.05 -28.07
N PHE A 452 11.22 -3.68 -27.78
CA PHE A 452 10.15 -3.94 -28.75
C PHE A 452 8.75 -3.60 -28.22
N SER A 453 7.81 -3.41 -29.15
CA SER A 453 6.38 -3.17 -28.88
C SER A 453 5.54 -4.28 -29.51
N TYR A 454 4.35 -4.54 -28.97
CA TYR A 454 3.38 -5.45 -29.55
C TYR A 454 2.44 -4.72 -30.52
N GLU A 455 2.18 -5.34 -31.67
CA GLU A 455 1.04 -4.95 -32.51
C GLU A 455 -0.27 -5.25 -31.77
N TYR A 456 -1.28 -4.38 -31.93
CA TYR A 456 -2.59 -4.54 -31.25
C TYR A 456 -3.24 -5.90 -31.51
N ASN A 457 -3.20 -6.39 -32.75
CA ASN A 457 -3.74 -7.70 -33.16
C ASN A 457 -2.93 -8.91 -32.65
N LYS A 458 -1.71 -8.70 -32.12
CA LYS A 458 -0.81 -9.73 -31.59
C LYS A 458 -0.46 -9.48 -30.11
N SER A 459 -1.27 -8.68 -29.42
CA SER A 459 -1.03 -8.26 -28.04
C SER A 459 -1.49 -9.27 -26.98
N GLY A 460 -2.11 -10.38 -27.39
CA GLY A 460 -2.70 -11.39 -26.50
C GLY A 460 -1.76 -11.86 -25.39
N ARG A 461 -0.49 -12.15 -25.71
CA ARG A 461 0.52 -12.55 -24.72
C ARG A 461 0.73 -11.52 -23.60
N MET A 462 0.78 -10.24 -23.96
CA MET A 462 0.90 -9.15 -22.97
C MET A 462 -0.39 -9.00 -22.18
N MET A 463 -1.54 -9.15 -22.82
CA MET A 463 -2.84 -9.10 -22.16
C MET A 463 -3.03 -10.24 -21.16
N ASP A 464 -2.58 -11.44 -21.50
CA ASP A 464 -2.60 -12.61 -20.61
C ASP A 464 -1.72 -12.37 -19.38
N ALA A 465 -0.49 -11.87 -19.58
CA ALA A 465 0.43 -11.52 -18.50
C ALA A 465 -0.14 -10.44 -17.55
N ALA A 466 -0.79 -9.41 -18.10
CA ALA A 466 -1.51 -8.37 -17.35
C ALA A 466 -2.72 -8.92 -16.56
N ASN A 467 -3.50 -9.81 -17.17
CA ASN A 467 -4.67 -10.42 -16.54
C ASN A 467 -4.28 -11.39 -15.41
N GLU A 468 -3.22 -12.19 -15.58
CA GLU A 468 -2.67 -13.04 -14.53
C GLU A 468 -2.30 -12.22 -13.30
N LEU A 469 -1.61 -11.10 -13.52
CA LEU A 469 -1.20 -10.19 -12.45
C LEU A 469 -2.39 -9.64 -11.66
N THR A 470 -3.40 -9.13 -12.38
CA THR A 470 -4.65 -8.63 -11.76
C THR A 470 -5.35 -9.73 -10.96
N THR A 471 -5.40 -10.94 -11.51
CA THR A 471 -6.06 -12.09 -10.88
C THR A 471 -5.36 -12.51 -9.59
N VAL A 472 -4.02 -12.52 -9.56
CA VAL A 472 -3.23 -12.80 -8.35
C VAL A 472 -3.52 -11.80 -7.25
N PHE A 473 -3.50 -10.49 -7.56
CA PHE A 473 -3.80 -9.45 -6.57
C PHE A 473 -5.18 -9.60 -5.96
N GLU A 474 -6.20 -9.80 -6.80
CA GLU A 474 -7.58 -9.99 -6.32
C GLU A 474 -7.73 -11.26 -5.47
N ALA A 475 -7.07 -12.34 -5.85
CA ALA A 475 -7.11 -13.59 -5.10
C ALA A 475 -6.38 -13.49 -3.75
N MET A 476 -5.30 -12.71 -3.67
CA MET A 476 -4.55 -12.48 -2.42
C MET A 476 -5.35 -11.61 -1.44
N LYS A 477 -5.95 -10.51 -1.92
CA LYS A 477 -6.81 -9.64 -1.10
C LYS A 477 -7.96 -10.41 -0.44
N LYS A 478 -8.54 -11.38 -1.15
CA LYS A 478 -9.68 -12.19 -0.68
C LYS A 478 -9.28 -13.38 0.20
N SER A 479 -8.01 -13.64 0.45
CA SER A 479 -7.54 -14.85 1.12
C SER A 479 -7.21 -14.64 2.60
N PRO A 480 -8.01 -15.17 3.54
CA PRO A 480 -7.68 -15.13 4.98
C PRO A 480 -6.36 -15.83 5.29
N LEU A 481 -6.02 -16.86 4.51
CA LEU A 481 -4.81 -17.66 4.72
C LEU A 481 -3.53 -16.89 4.36
N THR A 482 -3.61 -15.87 3.50
CA THR A 482 -2.51 -14.93 3.24
C THR A 482 -2.16 -14.15 4.51
N PHE A 483 -3.18 -13.62 5.19
CA PHE A 483 -3.01 -12.90 6.45
C PHE A 483 -2.48 -13.81 7.57
N VAL A 484 -3.02 -15.03 7.70
CA VAL A 484 -2.52 -16.01 8.68
C VAL A 484 -1.06 -16.36 8.42
N GLY A 485 -0.66 -16.49 7.14
CA GLY A 485 0.73 -16.78 6.79
C GLY A 485 1.71 -15.66 7.14
N GLN A 486 1.29 -14.40 7.04
CA GLN A 486 2.11 -13.26 7.48
C GLN A 486 2.42 -13.35 8.97
N LEU A 487 1.43 -13.74 9.77
CA LEU A 487 1.56 -13.89 11.22
C LEU A 487 2.36 -15.16 11.58
N PHE A 488 2.16 -16.25 10.83
CA PHE A 488 2.79 -17.55 11.07
C PHE A 488 3.49 -18.09 9.83
N PRO A 489 4.70 -17.61 9.49
CA PRO A 489 5.40 -18.05 8.28
C PRO A 489 5.71 -19.55 8.23
N ILE A 490 5.63 -20.26 9.38
CA ILE A 490 5.77 -21.72 9.42
C ILE A 490 4.73 -22.44 8.58
N ILE A 491 3.53 -21.85 8.37
CA ILE A 491 2.50 -22.48 7.55
C ILE A 491 2.94 -22.64 6.09
N TYR A 492 3.85 -21.78 5.61
CA TYR A 492 4.42 -21.88 4.26
C TYR A 492 5.28 -23.14 4.08
N ARG A 493 5.74 -23.77 5.16
CA ARG A 493 6.52 -25.02 5.13
C ARG A 493 5.63 -26.27 5.14
N LEU A 494 4.33 -26.14 5.40
CA LEU A 494 3.40 -27.27 5.41
C LEU A 494 2.97 -27.59 3.98
N PRO A 495 2.91 -28.85 3.52
CA PRO A 495 2.68 -29.16 2.11
C PRO A 495 1.36 -28.59 1.54
N ILE A 496 0.22 -28.96 2.13
CA ILE A 496 -1.11 -28.56 1.63
C ILE A 496 -1.42 -27.10 2.00
N ILE A 497 -1.19 -26.74 3.28
CA ILE A 497 -1.50 -25.39 3.78
C ILE A 497 -0.54 -24.35 3.20
N GLY A 498 0.74 -24.69 3.04
CA GLY A 498 1.74 -23.85 2.39
C GLY A 498 1.42 -23.62 0.92
N HIS A 499 0.97 -24.66 0.21
CA HIS A 499 0.47 -24.49 -1.15
C HIS A 499 -0.78 -23.61 -1.20
N LEU A 500 -1.80 -23.86 -0.36
CA LEU A 500 -3.01 -23.03 -0.34
C LEU A 500 -2.76 -21.57 0.09
N SER A 501 -1.74 -21.32 0.91
CA SER A 501 -1.42 -19.98 1.43
C SER A 501 -0.48 -19.18 0.54
N LYS A 502 0.49 -19.85 -0.11
CA LYS A 502 1.55 -19.24 -0.91
C LYS A 502 1.68 -19.89 -2.28
N GLY A 503 1.87 -21.22 -2.32
CA GLY A 503 2.22 -21.95 -3.55
C GLY A 503 1.22 -21.75 -4.71
N ARG A 504 -0.09 -21.77 -4.43
CA ARG A 504 -1.13 -21.53 -5.45
C ARG A 504 -0.97 -20.18 -6.14
N PHE A 505 -0.48 -19.17 -5.42
CA PHE A 505 -0.26 -17.84 -5.99
C PHE A 505 1.05 -17.81 -6.78
N GLU A 506 2.05 -18.59 -6.37
CA GLU A 506 3.28 -18.81 -7.16
C GLU A 506 2.97 -19.50 -8.49
N ASP A 507 2.01 -20.43 -8.51
CA ASP A 507 1.53 -21.08 -9.73
C ASP A 507 0.74 -20.12 -10.61
N MET A 508 -0.14 -19.30 -10.01
CA MET A 508 -0.92 -18.29 -10.74
C MET A 508 -0.05 -17.23 -11.42
N ILE A 509 1.11 -16.90 -10.84
CA ILE A 509 2.05 -15.90 -11.40
C ILE A 509 3.12 -16.53 -12.30
N ALA A 510 3.13 -17.86 -12.44
CA ALA A 510 4.15 -18.58 -13.20
C ALA A 510 4.12 -18.25 -14.70
N GLY A 511 2.94 -17.96 -15.27
CA GLY A 511 2.80 -17.52 -16.66
C GLY A 511 3.47 -16.18 -16.89
N LEU A 512 3.19 -15.18 -16.05
CA LEU A 512 3.85 -13.87 -16.07
C LEU A 512 5.38 -14.00 -15.95
N ARG A 513 5.88 -14.82 -15.01
CA ARG A 513 7.33 -15.08 -14.88
C ARG A 513 7.92 -15.67 -16.15
N ARG A 514 7.22 -16.61 -16.79
CA ARG A 514 7.63 -17.21 -18.06
C ARG A 514 7.67 -16.15 -19.17
N THR A 515 6.64 -15.33 -19.27
CA THR A 515 6.55 -14.24 -20.26
C THR A 515 7.74 -13.29 -20.13
N ILE A 516 8.05 -12.82 -18.92
CA ILE A 516 9.20 -11.94 -18.68
C ILE A 516 10.51 -12.61 -19.06
N LYS A 517 10.72 -13.87 -18.65
CA LYS A 517 11.95 -14.59 -18.98
C LYS A 517 12.16 -14.73 -20.48
N GLU A 518 11.10 -15.05 -21.22
CA GLU A 518 11.13 -15.18 -22.66
C GLU A 518 11.29 -13.82 -23.37
N ASP A 519 10.70 -12.75 -22.85
CA ASP A 519 10.85 -11.39 -23.41
C ASP A 519 12.27 -10.83 -23.17
N VAL A 520 12.88 -11.14 -22.01
CA VAL A 520 14.30 -10.89 -21.75
C VAL A 520 15.18 -11.68 -22.72
N ALA A 521 14.89 -12.96 -22.94
CA ALA A 521 15.64 -13.77 -23.90
C ALA A 521 15.54 -13.21 -25.33
N ARG A 522 14.34 -12.78 -25.75
CA ARG A 522 14.13 -12.14 -27.05
C ARG A 522 14.91 -10.84 -27.20
N ALA A 523 14.97 -10.02 -26.15
CA ALA A 523 15.74 -8.78 -26.15
C ALA A 523 17.26 -9.00 -26.29
N LEU A 524 17.76 -10.19 -25.93
CA LEU A 524 19.18 -10.56 -25.97
C LEU A 524 19.55 -11.44 -27.17
N GLU A 525 18.59 -12.02 -27.89
CA GLU A 525 18.82 -13.03 -28.94
C GLU A 525 19.80 -12.57 -30.04
N SER A 526 19.74 -11.30 -30.44
CA SER A 526 20.61 -10.70 -31.46
C SER A 526 21.56 -9.62 -30.91
N TYR A 527 21.64 -9.45 -29.59
CA TYR A 527 22.45 -8.41 -28.95
C TYR A 527 23.86 -8.91 -28.64
N SER A 528 24.87 -8.10 -28.99
CA SER A 528 26.25 -8.29 -28.55
C SER A 528 26.65 -7.24 -27.52
N VAL A 529 27.48 -7.61 -26.54
CA VAL A 529 27.96 -6.73 -25.45
C VAL A 529 28.73 -5.51 -25.97
N ASP A 530 29.30 -5.59 -27.18
CA ASP A 530 30.03 -4.49 -27.83
C ASP A 530 29.10 -3.46 -28.50
N GLN A 531 27.80 -3.76 -28.63
CA GLN A 531 26.82 -2.87 -29.23
C GLN A 531 26.26 -1.89 -28.19
N GLU A 532 25.91 -0.69 -28.64
CA GLU A 532 25.18 0.27 -27.82
C GLU A 532 23.82 -0.32 -27.44
N PRO A 533 23.47 -0.38 -26.15
CA PRO A 533 22.21 -0.98 -25.73
C PRO A 533 21.03 -0.07 -26.10
N GLU A 534 19.94 -0.67 -26.58
CA GLU A 534 18.72 0.04 -26.98
C GLU A 534 17.60 -0.03 -25.92
N CYS A 535 17.75 -0.90 -24.91
CA CYS A 535 16.78 -1.08 -23.85
C CYS A 535 17.44 -1.43 -22.50
N LEU A 536 16.64 -1.41 -21.43
CA LEU A 536 17.13 -1.69 -20.07
C LEU A 536 17.79 -3.07 -19.97
N VAL A 537 17.19 -4.09 -20.58
CA VAL A 537 17.71 -5.46 -20.51
C VAL A 537 19.12 -5.55 -21.10
N GLN A 538 19.35 -4.96 -22.27
CA GLN A 538 20.66 -4.96 -22.93
C GLN A 538 21.69 -4.18 -22.10
N ALA A 539 21.35 -2.98 -21.62
CA ALA A 539 22.27 -2.18 -20.82
C ALA A 539 22.61 -2.81 -19.47
N TYR A 540 21.63 -3.43 -18.82
CA TYR A 540 21.85 -4.17 -17.58
C TYR A 540 22.73 -5.39 -17.85
N TYR A 541 22.44 -6.13 -18.93
CA TYR A 541 23.23 -7.30 -19.37
C TYR A 541 24.68 -6.93 -19.72
N GLN A 542 24.92 -5.76 -20.27
CA GLN A 542 26.26 -5.23 -20.52
C GLN A 542 26.98 -4.89 -19.22
N ARG A 543 26.30 -4.25 -18.24
CA ARG A 543 26.91 -3.91 -16.94
C ARG A 543 27.26 -5.11 -16.09
N MET A 544 26.45 -6.17 -16.10
CA MET A 544 26.75 -7.40 -15.35
C MET A 544 28.02 -8.12 -15.80
N GLN A 545 28.58 -7.79 -16.97
CA GLN A 545 29.87 -8.34 -17.39
C GLN A 545 31.03 -7.81 -16.53
N ASN A 546 30.87 -6.62 -15.94
CA ASN A 546 31.92 -5.93 -15.19
C ASN A 546 31.59 -5.71 -13.71
N ASP A 547 30.32 -5.81 -13.32
CA ASP A 547 29.88 -5.64 -11.94
C ASP A 547 29.37 -6.97 -11.35
N PRO A 548 30.12 -7.60 -10.41
CA PRO A 548 29.75 -8.87 -9.81
C PRO A 548 28.49 -8.79 -8.94
N ASN A 549 28.02 -7.57 -8.59
CA ASN A 549 26.79 -7.38 -7.82
C ASN A 549 25.53 -7.43 -8.71
N LEU A 550 25.68 -7.44 -10.04
CA LEU A 550 24.60 -7.54 -11.00
C LEU A 550 24.58 -8.95 -11.60
N ASN A 551 23.39 -9.55 -11.73
CA ASN A 551 23.27 -10.89 -12.30
C ASN A 551 21.93 -11.08 -13.01
N TYR A 552 21.85 -12.14 -13.82
CA TYR A 552 20.70 -12.43 -14.66
C TYR A 552 19.39 -12.63 -13.87
N GLU A 553 19.45 -13.28 -12.70
CA GLU A 553 18.25 -13.50 -11.88
C GLU A 553 17.71 -12.19 -11.29
N ASN A 554 18.62 -11.30 -10.85
CA ASN A 554 18.26 -9.95 -10.44
C ASN A 554 17.68 -9.15 -11.61
N LEU A 555 18.20 -9.31 -12.83
CA LEU A 555 17.63 -8.68 -14.03
C LEU A 555 16.17 -9.12 -14.24
N LEU A 556 15.85 -10.41 -14.09
CA LEU A 556 14.47 -10.89 -14.19
C LEU A 556 13.57 -10.24 -13.13
N ASN A 557 14.04 -10.12 -11.88
CA ASN A 557 13.28 -9.43 -10.82
C ASN A 557 13.13 -7.93 -11.10
N VAL A 558 14.16 -7.29 -11.64
CA VAL A 558 14.12 -5.87 -12.05
C VAL A 558 13.08 -5.66 -13.15
N CYS A 559 13.03 -6.53 -14.16
CA CYS A 559 12.01 -6.50 -15.21
C CYS A 559 10.60 -6.74 -14.63
N MET A 560 10.44 -7.70 -13.73
CA MET A 560 9.17 -7.95 -13.02
C MET A 560 8.70 -6.72 -12.25
N ASP A 561 9.59 -6.09 -11.49
CA ASP A 561 9.28 -4.88 -10.73
C ASP A 561 8.88 -3.73 -11.65
N PHE A 562 9.59 -3.51 -12.76
CA PHE A 562 9.24 -2.44 -13.71
C PHE A 562 7.97 -2.70 -14.51
N TYR A 563 7.73 -3.96 -14.85
CA TYR A 563 6.50 -4.38 -15.53
C TYR A 563 5.29 -4.17 -14.62
N LEU A 564 5.37 -4.71 -13.39
CA LEU A 564 4.35 -4.59 -12.35
C LEU A 564 3.95 -3.14 -12.12
N ALA A 565 4.94 -2.31 -11.82
CA ALA A 565 4.66 -0.97 -11.36
C ALA A 565 4.51 0.04 -12.50
N GLY A 566 4.92 -0.26 -13.74
CA GLY A 566 4.70 0.65 -14.87
C GLY A 566 3.43 0.40 -15.69
N MET A 567 2.98 -0.85 -15.79
CA MET A 567 1.92 -1.23 -16.73
C MET A 567 0.52 -1.14 -16.13
N GLU A 568 0.20 -1.98 -15.15
CA GLU A 568 -1.18 -2.17 -14.65
C GLU A 568 -1.80 -0.89 -14.12
N THR A 569 -0.93 -0.13 -13.50
CA THR A 569 -1.30 0.99 -12.69
C THR A 569 -1.63 2.23 -13.51
N THR A 570 -0.74 2.64 -14.42
CA THR A 570 -0.99 3.70 -15.40
C THR A 570 -2.20 3.37 -16.28
N THR A 571 -2.36 2.09 -16.63
CA THR A 571 -3.53 1.60 -17.37
C THR A 571 -4.82 1.83 -16.58
N THR A 572 -4.82 1.48 -15.30
CA THR A 572 -5.97 1.71 -14.41
C THR A 572 -6.30 3.21 -14.29
N THR A 573 -5.30 4.08 -14.18
CA THR A 573 -5.49 5.55 -14.19
C THR A 573 -6.19 6.02 -15.45
N LEU A 574 -5.68 5.63 -16.62
CA LEU A 574 -6.25 6.10 -17.89
C LEU A 574 -7.65 5.54 -18.12
N ARG A 575 -7.94 4.32 -17.68
CA ARG A 575 -9.30 3.77 -17.69
C ARG A 575 -10.26 4.61 -16.83
N TRP A 576 -9.86 4.98 -15.61
CA TRP A 576 -10.65 5.88 -14.76
C TRP A 576 -10.80 7.27 -15.38
N ALA A 577 -9.72 7.87 -15.88
CA ALA A 577 -9.76 9.18 -16.54
C ALA A 577 -10.75 9.17 -17.72
N THR A 578 -10.74 8.10 -18.51
CA THR A 578 -11.67 7.92 -19.64
C THR A 578 -13.12 7.84 -19.15
N LEU A 579 -13.39 7.04 -18.12
CA LEU A 579 -14.72 6.92 -17.52
C LEU A 579 -15.21 8.25 -16.92
N LEU A 580 -14.31 9.00 -16.29
CA LEU A 580 -14.60 10.31 -15.72
C LEU A 580 -14.89 11.34 -16.81
N PHE A 581 -14.11 11.38 -17.90
CA PHE A 581 -14.41 12.26 -19.03
C PHE A 581 -15.73 11.91 -19.71
N ALA A 582 -16.03 10.62 -19.86
CA ALA A 582 -17.31 10.17 -20.44
C ALA A 582 -18.53 10.53 -19.57
N SER A 583 -18.36 10.57 -18.24
CA SER A 583 -19.42 10.95 -17.30
C SER A 583 -19.52 12.45 -17.03
N HIS A 584 -18.49 13.23 -17.40
CA HIS A 584 -18.42 14.69 -17.21
C HIS A 584 -17.98 15.40 -18.50
N PRO A 585 -18.83 15.43 -19.55
CA PRO A 585 -18.48 16.02 -20.84
C PRO A 585 -18.05 17.48 -20.73
N GLU A 586 -18.60 18.24 -19.78
CA GLU A 586 -18.25 19.64 -19.54
C GLU A 586 -16.79 19.83 -19.08
N VAL A 587 -16.23 18.85 -18.37
CA VAL A 587 -14.82 18.85 -17.99
C VAL A 587 -13.96 18.46 -19.19
N GLN A 588 -14.39 17.43 -19.93
CA GLN A 588 -13.72 16.97 -21.14
C GLN A 588 -13.61 18.09 -22.19
N ASP A 589 -14.68 18.86 -22.41
CA ASP A 589 -14.73 19.96 -23.37
C ASP A 589 -13.78 21.10 -22.98
N LYS A 590 -13.71 21.46 -21.69
CA LYS A 590 -12.76 22.48 -21.21
C LYS A 590 -11.31 22.04 -21.36
N VAL A 591 -11.00 20.77 -21.09
CA VAL A 591 -9.67 20.20 -21.37
C VAL A 591 -9.36 20.28 -22.86
N ARG A 592 -10.30 19.86 -23.70
CA ARG A 592 -10.15 19.87 -25.16
C ARG A 592 -9.96 21.29 -25.70
N GLU A 593 -10.72 22.27 -25.21
CA GLU A 593 -10.59 23.68 -25.58
C GLU A 593 -9.19 24.22 -25.23
N GLU A 594 -8.71 23.93 -24.03
CA GLU A 594 -7.37 24.36 -23.60
C GLU A 594 -6.27 23.74 -24.48
N ILE A 595 -6.35 22.44 -24.75
CA ILE A 595 -5.41 21.72 -25.62
C ILE A 595 -5.44 22.31 -27.03
N LEU A 596 -6.62 22.48 -27.64
CA LEU A 596 -6.73 23.03 -28.99
C LEU A 596 -6.25 24.48 -29.09
N ARG A 597 -6.43 25.28 -28.04
CA ARG A 597 -5.94 26.65 -27.99
C ARG A 597 -4.42 26.74 -27.87
N VAL A 598 -3.80 25.87 -27.07
CA VAL A 598 -2.37 25.95 -26.72
C VAL A 598 -1.50 25.17 -27.70
N ILE A 599 -1.92 23.96 -28.06
CA ILE A 599 -1.17 23.01 -28.89
C ILE A 599 -1.67 23.04 -30.34
N GLY A 600 -2.96 23.30 -30.55
CA GLY A 600 -3.59 23.23 -31.87
C GLY A 600 -4.06 21.81 -32.24
N PRO A 601 -4.88 21.68 -33.29
CA PRO A 601 -5.45 20.40 -33.71
C PRO A 601 -4.43 19.40 -34.26
N GLU A 602 -3.35 19.90 -34.88
CA GLU A 602 -2.28 19.09 -35.48
C GLU A 602 -1.00 19.10 -34.62
N GLY A 603 -1.03 19.78 -33.47
CA GLY A 603 0.14 19.90 -32.61
C GLY A 603 0.43 18.61 -31.86
N LYS A 604 1.71 18.26 -31.74
CA LYS A 604 2.16 17.14 -30.92
C LYS A 604 2.40 17.63 -29.49
N PRO A 605 1.70 17.11 -28.47
CA PRO A 605 1.90 17.54 -27.09
C PRO A 605 3.31 17.22 -26.62
N THR A 606 3.97 18.18 -25.96
CA THR A 606 5.27 17.96 -25.33
C THR A 606 5.20 18.13 -23.81
N THR A 607 6.19 17.61 -23.08
CA THR A 607 6.26 17.82 -21.61
C THR A 607 6.36 19.31 -21.27
N SER A 608 6.94 20.12 -22.16
CA SER A 608 7.07 21.57 -21.98
C SER A 608 5.73 22.30 -22.00
N ASP A 609 4.74 21.76 -22.72
CA ASP A 609 3.41 22.37 -22.84
C ASP A 609 2.58 22.22 -21.55
N ARG A 610 2.95 21.30 -20.67
CA ARG A 610 2.27 21.09 -19.38
C ARG A 610 2.17 22.38 -18.55
N GLN A 611 3.16 23.27 -18.63
CA GLN A 611 3.11 24.55 -17.91
C GLN A 611 2.10 25.53 -18.51
N LYS A 612 1.78 25.37 -19.79
CA LYS A 612 0.82 26.20 -20.55
C LYS A 612 -0.61 25.65 -20.50
N LEU A 613 -0.80 24.46 -19.93
CA LEU A 613 -2.09 23.77 -19.82
C LEU A 613 -2.57 23.66 -18.36
N PRO A 614 -2.87 24.79 -17.67
CA PRO A 614 -3.23 24.78 -16.25
C PRO A 614 -4.56 24.11 -15.90
N TYR A 615 -5.49 23.92 -16.85
CA TYR A 615 -6.74 23.20 -16.62
C TYR A 615 -6.58 21.68 -16.86
N THR A 616 -5.76 21.31 -17.84
CA THR A 616 -5.43 19.92 -18.17
C THR A 616 -4.48 19.29 -17.15
N LYS A 617 -3.58 20.10 -16.55
CA LYS A 617 -2.66 19.70 -15.49
C LYS A 617 -3.38 19.54 -14.16
#